data_AF-A0A6A5X8A1-F1
#
_entry.id   AF-A0A6A5X8A1-F1
#
_cell.length_a   1.000
_cell.length_b   1.000
_cell.length_c   1.000
_cell.angle_alpha   90.00
_cell.angle_beta   90.00
_cell.angle_gamma   90.00
#
_symmetry.space_group_name_H-M   'P 1'
#
loop_
_entity.id
_entity.type
_entity.pdbx_description
1 polymer ?
#
loop_
_entity_poly.entity_id
_entity_poly.type
_entity_poly.pdbx_seq_one_letter_code
_entity_poly.pdbx_strand_id
1 'polypeptide(L)'
;MSTMPLRMSKLTSPLKTASLIISPRLYYPTRSLTTLVDSHFISQITAAEKLITKQDEPLKSGPTARAQSHAGGEVTSQVVHDITMGERTVTGLDSPAQGGSTSIAQQILAQAVGATAGGTQSASRSGVLDSEAVSKITEKEKDIIGSSNPVKNGPTAKAERYVGEPINSRVLHDITGE
;
A
#
# COMPACT_ATOMS: atom_id res chain seq x y z
N MET A 1 -27.87 46.50 -71.08
CA MET A 1 -28.08 47.42 -69.95
C MET A 1 -29.49 47.21 -69.42
N SER A 2 -29.66 46.65 -68.22
CA SER A 2 -30.89 46.70 -67.39
C SER A 2 -30.70 45.77 -66.19
N THR A 3 -30.36 46.31 -65.03
CA THR A 3 -31.28 46.75 -63.95
C THR A 3 -31.87 45.58 -63.16
N MET A 4 -31.39 45.42 -61.92
CA MET A 4 -32.05 44.65 -60.86
C MET A 4 -33.41 45.28 -60.52
N PRO A 5 -34.35 44.54 -59.90
CA PRO A 5 -34.45 44.69 -58.44
C PRO A 5 -34.87 43.44 -57.64
N LEU A 6 -34.52 43.54 -56.36
CA LEU A 6 -34.91 42.74 -55.20
C LEU A 6 -36.39 42.37 -55.14
N ARG A 7 -36.66 41.17 -54.61
CA ARG A 7 -37.85 40.94 -53.78
C ARG A 7 -37.50 40.11 -52.55
N MET A 8 -37.72 40.72 -51.39
CA MET A 8 -37.60 40.13 -50.07
C MET A 8 -38.65 39.04 -49.86
N SER A 9 -38.29 38.00 -49.11
CA SER A 9 -39.24 37.21 -48.34
C SER A 9 -38.60 36.90 -46.98
N LYS A 10 -39.16 37.52 -45.94
CA LYS A 10 -38.88 37.25 -44.53
C LYS A 10 -39.70 36.03 -44.12
N LEU A 11 -39.06 34.92 -43.74
CA LEU A 11 -39.64 33.85 -42.90
C LEU A 11 -38.62 33.61 -41.76
N THR A 12 -38.89 34.10 -40.54
CA THR A 12 -39.50 33.37 -39.41
C THR A 12 -38.70 32.14 -38.97
N SER A 13 -37.81 32.35 -37.97
CA SER A 13 -37.53 31.65 -36.69
C SER A 13 -37.69 30.10 -36.57
N PRO A 14 -37.20 29.39 -35.51
CA PRO A 14 -36.23 29.69 -34.44
C PRO A 14 -35.23 28.51 -34.17
N LEU A 15 -34.61 28.49 -32.98
CA LEU A 15 -33.83 27.44 -32.31
C LEU A 15 -32.32 27.36 -32.60
N LYS A 16 -31.57 28.18 -31.85
CA LYS A 16 -30.24 27.79 -31.35
C LYS A 16 -30.43 26.65 -30.34
N THR A 17 -30.34 25.41 -30.81
CA THR A 17 -30.05 24.28 -29.93
C THR A 17 -28.59 24.38 -29.56
N ALA A 18 -28.32 24.80 -28.32
CA ALA A 18 -27.00 24.70 -27.72
C ALA A 18 -26.64 23.21 -27.64
N SER A 19 -25.84 22.73 -28.58
CA SER A 19 -25.16 21.45 -28.43
C SER A 19 -24.20 21.57 -27.25
N LEU A 20 -24.65 21.07 -26.10
CA LEU A 20 -23.78 20.67 -25.02
C LEU A 20 -22.72 19.75 -25.62
N ILE A 21 -21.50 20.26 -25.72
CA ILE A 21 -20.31 19.46 -25.98
C ILE A 21 -20.16 18.56 -24.75
N ILE A 22 -20.80 17.39 -24.81
CA ILE A 22 -20.55 16.29 -23.88
C ILE A 22 -19.18 15.79 -24.26
N SER A 23 -18.15 16.32 -23.60
CA SER A 23 -16.80 15.78 -23.66
C SER A 23 -16.88 14.27 -23.42
N PRO A 24 -16.41 13.42 -24.34
CA PRO A 24 -16.29 12.01 -24.03
C PRO A 24 -15.26 11.92 -22.91
N ARG A 25 -15.74 11.67 -21.70
CA ARG A 25 -14.90 11.33 -20.57
C ARG A 25 -14.25 10.00 -20.96
N LEU A 26 -13.04 10.08 -21.50
CA LEU A 26 -12.21 8.94 -21.82
C LEU A 26 -12.05 8.14 -20.54
N TYR A 27 -12.84 7.07 -20.46
CA TYR A 27 -12.68 6.04 -19.45
C TYR A 27 -11.40 5.31 -19.82
N TYR A 28 -10.26 5.85 -19.38
CA TYR A 28 -9.08 5.04 -19.26
C TYR A 28 -9.44 3.96 -18.25
N PRO A 29 -9.43 2.67 -18.59
CA PRO A 29 -9.46 1.65 -17.57
C PRO A 29 -8.25 1.95 -16.69
N THR A 30 -8.49 2.41 -15.47
CA THR A 30 -7.49 2.35 -14.42
C THR A 30 -7.11 0.88 -14.39
N ARG A 31 -5.95 0.56 -14.97
CA ARG A 31 -5.35 -0.76 -14.89
C ARG A 31 -5.33 -1.07 -13.40
N SER A 32 -6.29 -1.88 -12.95
CA SER A 32 -6.22 -2.48 -11.64
C SER A 32 -4.88 -3.18 -11.66
N LEU A 33 -3.90 -2.64 -10.91
CA LEU A 33 -2.62 -3.29 -10.76
C LEU A 33 -2.86 -4.48 -9.82
N THR A 34 -3.61 -5.47 -10.31
CA THR A 34 -3.59 -6.81 -9.74
C THR A 34 -2.14 -7.22 -9.86
N THR A 35 -1.39 -7.17 -8.76
CA THR A 35 0.00 -7.59 -8.78
C THR A 35 -0.03 -9.10 -8.98
N LEU A 36 0.20 -9.52 -10.21
CA LEU A 36 0.32 -10.93 -10.52
C LEU A 36 1.68 -11.42 -10.06
N VAL A 37 1.76 -12.71 -9.78
CA VAL A 37 3.02 -13.45 -9.63
C VAL A 37 3.62 -13.56 -11.02
N ASP A 38 4.25 -12.48 -11.45
CA ASP A 38 4.89 -12.35 -12.75
C ASP A 38 6.40 -12.68 -12.69
N SER A 39 7.07 -12.61 -13.84
CA SER A 39 8.51 -12.87 -13.91
C SER A 39 9.33 -11.90 -13.08
N HIS A 40 8.86 -10.66 -12.89
CA HIS A 40 9.55 -9.65 -12.10
C HIS A 40 9.45 -9.96 -10.60
N PHE A 41 8.27 -10.37 -10.12
CA PHE A 41 8.09 -10.88 -8.75
C PHE A 41 9.00 -12.07 -8.49
N ILE A 42 8.95 -13.10 -9.34
CA ILE A 42 9.74 -14.32 -9.18
C ILE A 42 11.24 -14.00 -9.18
N SER A 43 11.71 -13.13 -10.08
CA SER A 43 13.12 -12.72 -10.15
C SER A 43 13.61 -12.07 -8.86
N GLN A 44 12.80 -11.20 -8.22
CA GLN A 44 13.16 -10.59 -6.94
C GLN A 44 13.24 -11.63 -5.81
N ILE A 45 12.31 -12.60 -5.79
CA ILE A 45 12.35 -13.71 -4.83
C ILE A 45 13.61 -14.56 -5.03
N THR A 46 13.99 -14.84 -6.28
CA THR A 46 15.21 -15.58 -6.63
C THR A 46 16.48 -14.83 -6.24
N ALA A 47 16.54 -13.53 -6.50
CA ALA A 47 17.68 -12.71 -6.08
C ALA A 47 17.87 -12.76 -4.56
N ALA A 48 16.77 -12.67 -3.80
CA ALA A 48 16.80 -12.77 -2.34
C ALA A 48 17.25 -14.16 -1.86
N GLU A 49 16.74 -15.22 -2.47
CA GLU A 49 17.12 -16.60 -2.15
C GLU A 49 18.61 -16.84 -2.39
N LYS A 50 19.14 -16.34 -3.50
CA LYS A 50 20.57 -16.41 -3.85
C LYS A 50 21.44 -15.70 -2.81
N LEU A 51 20.98 -14.55 -2.29
CA LEU A 51 21.71 -13.82 -1.25
C LEU A 51 21.82 -14.62 0.05
N ILE A 52 20.81 -15.41 0.39
CA ILE A 52 20.77 -16.24 1.61
C ILE A 52 21.57 -17.52 1.42
N THR A 53 21.27 -18.27 0.35
CA THR A 53 21.81 -19.61 0.10
C THR A 53 23.22 -19.61 -0.46
N LYS A 54 23.64 -18.49 -1.05
CA LYS A 54 24.87 -18.35 -1.86
C LYS A 54 24.92 -19.29 -3.07
N GLN A 55 23.77 -19.82 -3.49
CA GLN A 55 23.67 -20.67 -4.68
C GLN A 55 23.19 -19.86 -5.88
N ASP A 56 23.73 -20.18 -7.06
CA ASP A 56 23.34 -19.50 -8.30
C ASP A 56 21.94 -19.92 -8.77
N GLU A 57 21.60 -21.18 -8.52
CA GLU A 57 20.33 -21.77 -8.92
C GLU A 57 19.30 -21.75 -7.77
N PRO A 58 18.00 -21.58 -8.08
CA PRO A 58 16.94 -21.69 -7.09
C PRO A 58 16.85 -23.10 -6.49
N LEU A 59 16.64 -23.21 -5.19
CA LEU A 59 16.44 -24.49 -4.53
C LEU A 59 15.05 -25.06 -4.86
N LYS A 60 15.00 -26.36 -5.12
CA LYS A 60 13.78 -27.07 -5.53
C LYS A 60 12.65 -26.99 -4.48
N SER A 61 12.98 -26.83 -3.21
CA SER A 61 12.04 -26.63 -2.10
C SER A 61 12.11 -25.22 -1.51
N GLY A 62 12.80 -24.30 -2.19
CA GLY A 62 13.08 -22.95 -1.72
C GLY A 62 11.95 -21.96 -2.00
N PRO A 63 12.10 -20.72 -1.51
CA PRO A 63 11.10 -19.67 -1.69
C PRO A 63 10.79 -19.37 -3.18
N THR A 64 11.76 -19.47 -4.08
CA THR A 64 11.53 -19.31 -5.53
C THR A 64 10.61 -20.38 -6.09
N ALA A 65 10.83 -21.66 -5.72
CA ALA A 65 9.97 -22.75 -6.20
C ALA A 65 8.52 -22.55 -5.73
N ARG A 66 8.34 -22.03 -4.50
CA ARG A 66 7.03 -21.67 -3.95
C ARG A 66 6.41 -20.48 -4.67
N ALA A 67 7.18 -19.45 -4.99
CA ALA A 67 6.70 -18.33 -5.81
C ALA A 67 6.27 -18.82 -7.21
N GLN A 68 7.07 -19.66 -7.85
CA GLN A 68 6.79 -20.21 -9.17
C GLN A 68 5.53 -21.08 -9.22
N SER A 69 5.19 -21.81 -8.14
CA SER A 69 3.93 -22.57 -8.09
C SER A 69 2.67 -21.70 -8.15
N HIS A 70 2.81 -20.41 -7.91
CA HIS A 70 1.72 -19.42 -8.00
C HIS A 70 1.81 -18.55 -9.26
N ALA A 71 2.71 -18.85 -10.20
CA ALA A 71 2.95 -18.02 -11.37
C ALA A 71 1.67 -17.77 -12.18
N GLY A 72 1.45 -16.50 -12.55
CA GLY A 72 0.25 -16.06 -13.25
C GLY A 72 -0.98 -15.86 -12.36
N GLY A 73 -0.93 -16.26 -11.08
CA GLY A 73 -1.92 -15.94 -10.06
C GLY A 73 -1.72 -14.54 -9.46
N GLU A 74 -2.61 -14.12 -8.57
CA GLU A 74 -2.46 -12.88 -7.81
C GLU A 74 -1.50 -13.06 -6.63
N VAL A 75 -0.73 -12.01 -6.32
CA VAL A 75 0.07 -11.95 -5.10
C VAL A 75 -0.89 -11.79 -3.91
N THR A 76 -1.08 -12.87 -3.16
CA THR A 76 -1.94 -12.91 -1.97
C THR A 76 -1.14 -13.22 -0.71
N SER A 77 -1.77 -13.08 0.47
CA SER A 77 -1.19 -13.53 1.73
C SER A 77 -0.81 -15.01 1.72
N GLN A 78 -1.52 -15.86 0.95
CA GLN A 78 -1.18 -17.27 0.79
C GLN A 78 0.14 -17.45 0.04
N VAL A 79 0.36 -16.70 -1.05
CA VAL A 79 1.63 -16.72 -1.80
C VAL A 79 2.79 -16.33 -0.88
N VAL A 80 2.61 -15.27 -0.09
CA VAL A 80 3.62 -14.83 0.89
C VAL A 80 3.88 -15.92 1.92
N HIS A 81 2.85 -16.55 2.47
CA HIS A 81 2.98 -17.64 3.44
C HIS A 81 3.79 -18.82 2.87
N ASP A 82 3.47 -19.26 1.65
CA ASP A 82 4.18 -20.38 1.02
C ASP A 82 5.65 -20.06 0.75
N ILE A 83 5.95 -18.82 0.34
CA ILE A 83 7.33 -18.31 0.21
C ILE A 83 8.04 -18.37 1.57
N THR A 84 7.39 -17.93 2.64
CA THR A 84 7.95 -18.01 4.00
C THR A 84 8.24 -19.44 4.44
N MET A 85 7.35 -20.39 4.13
CA MET A 85 7.60 -21.80 4.42
C MET A 85 8.79 -22.35 3.61
N GLY A 86 8.94 -21.93 2.36
CA GLY A 86 10.12 -22.23 1.55
C GLY A 86 11.41 -21.67 2.16
N GLU A 87 11.40 -20.40 2.54
CA GLU A 87 12.55 -19.74 3.18
C GLU A 87 12.94 -20.39 4.51
N ARG A 88 11.96 -20.76 5.35
CA ARG A 88 12.19 -21.49 6.60
C ARG A 88 12.82 -22.86 6.36
N THR A 89 12.40 -23.56 5.30
CA THR A 89 12.98 -24.86 4.93
C THR A 89 14.46 -24.70 4.54
N VAL A 90 14.80 -23.58 3.90
CA VAL A 90 16.16 -23.31 3.41
C VAL A 90 17.09 -22.79 4.51
N THR A 91 16.60 -21.88 5.36
CA THR A 91 17.39 -21.21 6.40
C THR A 91 17.40 -21.95 7.73
N GLY A 92 16.39 -22.78 7.99
CA GLY A 92 16.15 -23.39 9.30
C GLY A 92 15.66 -22.39 10.37
N LEU A 93 15.38 -21.14 10.00
CA LEU A 93 14.94 -20.10 10.92
C LEU A 93 13.41 -20.06 11.02
N ASP A 94 12.90 -19.92 12.24
CA ASP A 94 11.46 -19.73 12.48
C ASP A 94 10.93 -18.36 12.03
N SER A 95 11.84 -17.39 11.87
CA SER A 95 11.52 -16.02 11.47
C SER A 95 12.07 -15.70 10.08
N PRO A 96 11.42 -14.81 9.31
CA PRO A 96 11.95 -14.31 8.05
C PRO A 96 13.37 -13.78 8.18
N ALA A 97 14.26 -14.13 7.25
CA ALA A 97 15.60 -13.54 7.24
C ALA A 97 15.50 -12.05 6.86
N GLN A 98 16.35 -11.23 7.48
CA GLN A 98 16.40 -9.80 7.16
C GLN A 98 16.79 -9.62 5.68
N GLY A 99 15.92 -8.95 4.92
CA GLY A 99 16.10 -8.79 3.47
C GLY A 99 15.87 -10.07 2.66
N GLY A 100 15.31 -11.11 3.28
CA GLY A 100 15.02 -12.37 2.64
C GLY A 100 13.78 -12.36 1.75
N SER A 101 13.56 -13.48 1.09
CA SER A 101 12.46 -13.68 0.12
C SER A 101 11.10 -13.30 0.69
N THR A 102 10.81 -13.62 1.95
CA THR A 102 9.57 -13.24 2.63
C THR A 102 9.43 -11.73 2.78
N SER A 103 10.50 -11.04 3.17
CA SER A 103 10.47 -9.58 3.35
C SER A 103 10.09 -8.87 2.04
N ILE A 104 10.66 -9.35 0.93
CA ILE A 104 10.37 -8.84 -0.42
C ILE A 104 8.94 -9.19 -0.83
N ALA A 105 8.49 -10.43 -0.61
CA ALA A 105 7.12 -10.83 -0.93
C ALA A 105 6.08 -9.98 -0.18
N GLN A 106 6.31 -9.73 1.11
CA GLN A 106 5.48 -8.85 1.94
C GLN A 106 5.50 -7.40 1.45
N GLN A 107 6.66 -6.88 1.07
CA GLN A 107 6.78 -5.52 0.55
C GLN A 107 5.99 -5.35 -0.76
N ILE A 108 6.03 -6.35 -1.65
CA ILE A 108 5.27 -6.31 -2.91
C ILE A 108 3.78 -6.44 -2.65
N LEU A 109 3.36 -7.35 -1.76
CA LEU A 109 1.95 -7.46 -1.35
C LEU A 109 1.44 -6.14 -0.72
N ALA A 110 2.22 -5.51 0.15
CA ALA A 110 1.85 -4.24 0.77
C ALA A 110 1.70 -3.12 -0.28
N GLN A 111 2.59 -3.08 -1.29
CA GLN A 111 2.46 -2.16 -2.42
C GLN A 111 1.21 -2.46 -3.26
N ALA A 112 0.88 -3.74 -3.47
CA ALA A 112 -0.30 -4.16 -4.22
C ALA A 112 -1.61 -3.71 -3.56
N VAL A 113 -1.71 -3.94 -2.26
CA VAL A 113 -2.85 -3.57 -1.43
C VAL A 113 -2.93 -2.04 -1.30
N GLY A 114 -1.79 -1.36 -1.17
CA GLY A 114 -1.71 0.10 -1.16
C GLY A 114 -2.09 0.75 -2.49
N ALA A 115 -1.82 0.09 -3.62
CA ALA A 115 -2.17 0.58 -4.96
C ALA A 115 -3.64 0.36 -5.34
N THR A 116 -4.31 -0.64 -4.74
CA THR A 116 -5.76 -0.85 -4.89
C THR A 116 -6.60 0.03 -3.95
N ALA A 117 -5.99 0.53 -2.87
CA ALA A 117 -6.58 1.53 -1.99
C ALA A 117 -6.35 2.96 -2.53
N GLY A 118 -7.05 3.31 -3.61
CA GLY A 118 -7.32 4.70 -3.94
C GLY A 118 -8.15 5.35 -2.82
N GLY A 119 -7.46 5.87 -1.80
CA GLY A 119 -8.05 6.60 -0.67
C GLY A 119 -8.34 5.72 0.55
N THR A 120 -7.30 5.33 1.28
CA THR A 120 -7.26 5.44 2.75
C THR A 120 -5.80 5.27 3.14
N GLN A 121 -5.21 6.41 3.52
CA GLN A 121 -4.03 6.53 4.37
C GLN A 121 -3.07 5.33 4.26
N SER A 122 -2.10 5.48 3.35
CA SER A 122 -0.74 5.13 3.71
C SER A 122 -0.52 5.70 5.10
N ALA A 123 -0.66 4.86 6.13
CA ALA A 123 0.07 5.01 7.36
C ALA A 123 1.53 4.86 6.96
N SER A 124 2.03 5.90 6.27
CA SER A 124 3.41 6.30 6.30
C SER A 124 3.69 6.32 7.79
N ARG A 125 4.25 5.23 8.33
CA ARG A 125 4.82 5.24 9.67
C ARG A 125 5.80 6.38 9.59
N SER A 126 5.39 7.55 10.08
CA SER A 126 5.99 8.84 9.72
C SER A 126 7.41 8.96 10.29
N GLY A 127 7.91 7.88 10.90
CA GLY A 127 9.04 7.91 11.80
C GLY A 127 8.81 8.88 12.95
N VAL A 128 7.60 9.41 13.12
CA VAL A 128 7.23 10.54 13.97
C VAL A 128 5.98 10.14 14.74
N LEU A 129 5.94 10.53 16.01
CA LEU A 129 4.84 10.24 16.91
C LEU A 129 3.68 11.19 16.56
N ASP A 130 2.67 10.67 15.89
CA ASP A 130 1.51 11.43 15.43
C ASP A 130 0.34 11.32 16.40
N SER A 131 -0.67 12.16 16.19
CA SER A 131 -1.88 12.18 17.02
C SER A 131 -2.67 10.86 16.94
N GLU A 132 -2.55 10.12 15.84
CA GLU A 132 -3.14 8.78 15.70
C GLU A 132 -2.43 7.76 16.60
N ALA A 133 -1.08 7.78 16.65
CA ALA A 133 -0.32 6.94 17.58
C ALA A 133 -0.64 7.28 19.04
N VAL A 134 -0.73 8.57 19.40
CA VAL A 134 -1.15 8.97 20.76
C VAL A 134 -2.55 8.44 21.07
N SER A 135 -3.50 8.55 20.14
CA SER A 135 -4.86 8.06 20.33
C SER A 135 -4.91 6.55 20.61
N LYS A 136 -4.07 5.76 19.93
CA LYS A 136 -3.92 4.31 20.17
C LYS A 136 -3.29 3.99 21.53
N ILE A 137 -2.35 4.82 21.98
CA ILE A 137 -1.78 4.71 23.34
C ILE A 137 -2.86 4.99 24.38
N THR A 138 -3.67 6.04 24.18
CA THR A 138 -4.82 6.37 25.06
C THR A 138 -5.83 5.24 25.13
N GLU A 139 -6.18 4.64 23.98
CA GLU A 139 -7.10 3.51 23.93
C GLU A 139 -6.55 2.31 24.70
N LYS A 140 -5.27 1.97 24.49
CA LYS A 140 -4.62 0.88 25.24
C LYS A 140 -4.47 1.17 26.72
N GLU A 141 -4.19 2.40 27.10
CA GLU A 141 -4.12 2.81 28.50
C GLU A 141 -5.50 2.65 29.16
N LYS A 142 -6.56 3.13 28.50
CA LYS A 142 -7.95 2.96 28.95
C LYS A 142 -8.34 1.49 29.12
N ASP A 143 -7.94 0.62 28.19
CA ASP A 143 -8.21 -0.81 28.27
C ASP A 143 -7.57 -1.46 29.50
N ILE A 144 -6.37 -0.99 29.90
CA ILE A 144 -5.61 -1.56 31.01
C ILE A 144 -6.12 -1.06 32.37
N ILE A 145 -6.43 0.24 32.48
CA ILE A 145 -6.80 0.88 33.75
C ILE A 145 -8.32 1.00 33.95
N GLY A 146 -9.13 0.74 32.92
CA GLY A 146 -10.59 0.85 32.95
C GLY A 146 -11.13 2.28 33.12
N SER A 147 -10.29 3.31 33.04
CA SER A 147 -10.66 4.72 33.23
C SER A 147 -10.67 5.46 31.90
N SER A 148 -11.69 6.28 31.67
CA SER A 148 -11.84 7.05 30.42
C SER A 148 -10.87 8.21 30.26
N ASN A 149 -10.19 8.60 31.35
CA ASN A 149 -9.28 9.73 31.38
C ASN A 149 -7.83 9.23 31.39
N PRO A 150 -6.91 9.89 30.64
CA PRO A 150 -5.48 9.63 30.75
C PRO A 150 -5.01 9.71 32.19
N VAL A 151 -4.17 8.75 32.62
CA VAL A 151 -3.56 8.78 33.95
C VAL A 151 -2.55 9.91 34.00
N LYS A 152 -2.56 10.66 35.10
CA LYS A 152 -1.54 11.68 35.36
C LYS A 152 -0.16 11.02 35.40
N ASN A 153 0.70 11.40 34.46
CA ASN A 153 2.03 10.80 34.19
C ASN A 153 2.01 9.37 33.59
N GLY A 154 0.86 8.91 33.08
CA GLY A 154 0.73 7.66 32.34
C GLY A 154 1.34 7.71 30.94
N PRO A 155 1.39 6.55 30.24
CA PRO A 155 1.92 6.45 28.87
C PRO A 155 1.37 7.50 27.91
N THR A 156 0.07 7.81 27.98
CA THR A 156 -0.59 8.85 27.18
C THR A 156 -0.03 10.24 27.47
N ALA A 157 0.03 10.64 28.74
CA ALA A 157 0.54 11.94 29.15
C ALA A 157 2.03 12.12 28.83
N LYS A 158 2.78 11.03 28.70
CA LYS A 158 4.17 11.05 28.24
C LYS A 158 4.25 11.09 26.71
N ALA A 159 3.44 10.32 26.00
CA ALA A 159 3.38 10.30 24.54
C ALA A 159 2.99 11.67 23.97
N GLU A 160 2.05 12.37 24.60
CA GLU A 160 1.67 13.73 24.23
C GLU A 160 2.84 14.72 24.22
N ARG A 161 3.88 14.51 25.04
CA ARG A 161 5.06 15.38 25.09
C ARG A 161 5.96 15.24 23.87
N TYR A 162 5.88 14.10 23.19
CA TYR A 162 6.73 13.75 22.05
C TYR A 162 5.97 13.83 20.72
N VAL A 163 4.77 14.40 20.70
CA VAL A 163 3.99 14.58 19.46
C VAL A 163 4.76 15.44 18.48
N GLY A 164 4.95 14.94 17.26
CA GLY A 164 5.73 15.59 16.23
C GLY A 164 7.23 15.30 16.31
N GLU A 165 7.71 14.55 17.31
CA GLU A 165 9.09 14.09 17.38
C GLU A 165 9.31 12.75 16.70
N PRO A 166 10.52 12.48 16.17
CA PRO A 166 10.84 11.18 15.63
C PRO A 166 10.76 10.05 16.67
N ILE A 167 10.11 8.94 16.33
CA ILE A 167 10.02 7.73 17.14
C ILE A 167 11.41 7.08 17.19
N ASN A 168 12.08 7.23 18.33
CA ASN A 168 13.35 6.60 18.63
C ASN A 168 13.26 5.81 19.96
N SER A 169 14.26 4.97 20.25
CA SER A 169 14.26 4.10 21.43
C SER A 169 14.15 4.86 22.75
N ARG A 170 14.69 6.09 22.82
CA ARG A 170 14.59 6.96 24.00
C ARG A 170 13.15 7.42 24.23
N VAL A 171 12.47 7.89 23.18
CA VAL A 171 11.06 8.30 23.24
C VAL A 171 10.18 7.12 23.69
N LEU A 172 10.43 5.93 23.15
CA LEU A 172 9.72 4.72 23.56
C LEU A 172 9.95 4.40 25.04
N HIS A 173 11.20 4.43 25.50
CA HIS A 173 11.57 4.16 26.90
C HIS A 173 10.90 5.16 27.86
N ASP A 174 10.92 6.45 27.52
CA ASP A 174 10.29 7.48 28.35
C ASP A 174 8.77 7.22 28.47
N ILE A 175 8.11 6.88 27.35
CA ILE A 175 6.67 6.58 27.30
C ILE A 175 6.31 5.31 28.08
N THR A 176 7.05 4.21 27.90
CA THR A 176 6.77 2.92 28.55
C THR A 176 7.18 2.89 30.02
N GLY A 177 8.14 3.72 30.43
CA GLY A 177 8.51 3.92 31.84
C GLY A 177 9.13 2.70 32.52
N GLU A 178 9.99 1.96 31.82
CA GLU A 178 10.92 1.02 32.48
C GLU A 178 12.03 1.76 33.25
#